data_AF-A0A251U8T7-F1
#
_entry.id   AF-A0A251U8T7-F1
#
_cell.length_a   1.000
_cell.length_b   1.000
_cell.length_c   1.000
_cell.angle_alpha   90.00
_cell.angle_beta   90.00
_cell.angle_gamma   90.00
#
_symmetry.space_group_name_H-M   'P 1'
#
loop_
_entity.id
_entity.type
_entity.pdbx_description
1 polymer ?
#
loop_
_entity_poly.entity_id
_entity_poly.type
_entity_poly.pdbx_seq_one_letter_code
_entity_poly.pdbx_strand_id
1 'polypeptide(L)'
;MQDLKFQSHSQVTTCVSEDGGLKDFWIPDYILLSESRVNKPSYIPASPVVVFVNSRSGGQLGGELLISYQTLLNKNQVFDLSENAPNKVLRELYCNIEKLKRSGDSLAPEIQRRLRVIVAGGDGTAGWILGAIADLNLAQPPPVATVPLGTGNNLPYAFGWGKKNPGTDVKSVKMFLDQVRHAKEMKVDSWHVLMRMKVPRDGVPYLELPHAFHEVQRVSQSDALDQEGYRTFRGGFWNYFSMGMDAQVSYGFHKERKLHPEKFKNQAANQSAYAKLTLSQGWFWASLSHPSSSNIAQLAKIWIMRKPGHWEVLSVPPTIRSIICLNLPSFSGGLNPWGIPSRRRLRVKEWTHPYVDDGFLEVVGFRNAWHGAVLYAPSGHGTRLAQARGIRFEFHKGATDHTFMRMDGEPWKQPLPKENDTVTIEISCFGQVKILATGNYPSKSVNDPSTPRTPNDNEHDSDDEEVYEDRGKFGAASSFKLPEDFHISQVS
;
A
#
# COMPACT_ATOMS: atom_id res chain seq x y z
N MET A 1 5.23 21.26 -64.94
CA MET A 1 5.01 22.51 -64.19
C MET A 1 4.48 22.09 -62.81
N GLN A 2 5.37 22.11 -61.81
CA GLN A 2 5.18 22.02 -60.34
C GLN A 2 4.47 20.74 -59.81
N ASP A 3 5.17 19.71 -59.32
CA ASP A 3 6.06 19.57 -58.13
C ASP A 3 5.43 20.03 -56.79
N LEU A 4 4.72 19.10 -56.14
CA LEU A 4 4.33 19.17 -54.73
C LEU A 4 5.31 18.32 -53.90
N LYS A 5 6.16 19.02 -53.15
CA LYS A 5 7.18 18.45 -52.26
C LYS A 5 6.53 17.73 -51.06
N PHE A 6 6.90 16.47 -50.87
CA PHE A 6 6.84 15.77 -49.60
C PHE A 6 7.86 16.40 -48.63
N GLN A 7 7.41 16.89 -47.48
CA GLN A 7 8.28 17.19 -46.34
C GLN A 7 8.27 16.00 -45.38
N SER A 8 9.31 15.18 -45.44
CA SER A 8 9.67 14.24 -44.39
C SER A 8 10.19 15.01 -43.18
N HIS A 9 9.50 14.92 -42.05
CA HIS A 9 10.05 15.34 -40.76
C HIS A 9 10.97 14.22 -40.26
N SER A 10 12.28 14.40 -40.44
CA SER A 10 13.29 13.58 -39.77
C SER A 10 13.23 13.85 -38.28
N GLN A 11 12.69 12.89 -37.52
CA GLN A 11 12.91 12.83 -36.08
C GLN A 11 14.41 12.67 -35.85
N VAL A 12 15.00 13.67 -35.22
CA VAL A 12 16.36 13.62 -34.69
C VAL A 12 16.35 12.59 -33.57
N THR A 13 16.69 11.35 -33.90
CA THR A 13 17.02 10.33 -32.92
C THR A 13 18.32 10.75 -32.26
N THR A 14 18.24 11.44 -31.13
CA THR A 14 19.39 11.61 -30.24
C THR A 14 19.73 10.24 -29.68
N CYS A 15 20.76 9.61 -30.26
CA CYS A 15 21.39 8.41 -29.74
C CYS A 15 21.91 8.70 -28.33
N VAL A 16 21.17 8.28 -27.31
CA VAL A 16 21.67 8.17 -25.94
C VAL A 16 22.72 7.06 -25.97
N SER A 17 23.96 7.37 -25.61
CA SER A 17 25.04 6.40 -25.46
C SER A 17 24.56 5.20 -24.62
N GLU A 18 24.65 3.98 -25.17
CA GLU A 18 24.02 2.75 -24.65
C GLU A 18 24.45 2.31 -23.24
N ASP A 19 25.46 2.96 -22.66
CA ASP A 19 26.05 2.62 -21.36
C ASP A 19 26.13 3.80 -20.36
N GLY A 20 25.87 5.04 -20.81
CA GLY A 20 26.08 6.25 -20.01
C GLY A 20 25.09 6.45 -18.85
N GLY A 21 23.88 5.87 -18.93
CA GLY A 21 22.82 6.09 -17.95
C GLY A 21 22.85 5.16 -16.74
N LEU A 22 23.46 3.98 -16.81
CA LEU A 22 23.39 3.00 -15.71
C LEU A 22 24.15 3.45 -14.45
N LYS A 23 25.21 4.23 -14.63
CA LYS A 23 26.01 4.81 -13.53
C LYS A 23 25.18 5.68 -12.61
N ASP A 24 24.09 6.26 -13.10
CA ASP A 24 23.19 7.10 -12.29
C ASP A 24 22.41 6.33 -11.24
N PHE A 25 22.31 5.01 -11.39
CA PHE A 25 21.58 4.12 -10.49
C PHE A 25 22.51 3.33 -9.55
N TRP A 26 23.83 3.45 -9.73
CA TRP A 26 24.82 2.62 -9.05
C TRP A 26 25.18 3.16 -7.66
N ILE A 27 25.14 2.29 -6.64
CA ILE A 27 25.60 2.56 -5.28
C ILE A 27 26.90 1.80 -5.02
N PRO A 28 27.97 2.46 -4.53
CA PRO A 28 29.23 1.80 -4.18
C PRO A 28 29.11 0.78 -3.04
N ASP A 29 29.92 -0.28 -3.10
CA ASP A 29 29.90 -1.36 -2.11
C ASP A 29 30.14 -0.89 -0.68
N TYR A 30 31.03 0.07 -0.46
CA TYR A 30 31.31 0.58 0.90
C TYR A 30 30.12 1.29 1.55
N ILE A 31 29.13 1.73 0.76
CA ILE A 31 27.87 2.29 1.26
C ILE A 31 26.86 1.18 1.56
N LEU A 32 26.87 0.10 0.78
CA LEU A 32 25.95 -1.03 0.92
C LEU A 32 26.41 -2.03 2.01
N LEU A 33 27.72 -2.19 2.18
CA LEU A 33 28.37 -3.20 3.02
C LEU A 33 29.31 -2.52 4.02
N SER A 34 29.05 -2.69 5.32
CA SER A 34 29.80 -2.03 6.40
C SER A 34 31.29 -2.42 6.46
N GLU A 35 31.66 -3.59 5.94
CA GLU A 35 33.04 -4.13 6.01
C GLU A 35 33.87 -3.89 4.74
N SER A 36 33.29 -3.22 3.74
CA SER A 36 33.96 -2.98 2.46
C SER A 36 34.97 -1.84 2.53
N ARG A 37 36.09 -1.97 1.82
CA ARG A 37 37.09 -0.91 1.72
C ARG A 37 36.48 0.33 1.05
N VAL A 38 36.65 1.49 1.68
CA VAL A 38 36.18 2.76 1.15
C VAL A 38 36.89 3.05 -0.18
N ASN A 39 36.12 3.04 -1.27
CA ASN A 39 36.57 3.43 -2.59
C ASN A 39 35.64 4.52 -3.11
N LYS A 40 36.08 5.77 -3.03
CA LYS A 40 35.27 6.94 -3.38
C LYS A 40 35.21 7.08 -4.90
N PRO A 41 34.04 6.88 -5.55
CA PRO A 41 33.92 7.15 -6.97
C PRO A 41 34.08 8.66 -7.25
N SER A 42 34.52 8.99 -8.46
CA SER A 42 34.64 10.38 -8.94
C SER A 42 33.29 11.00 -9.33
N TYR A 43 32.19 10.27 -9.18
CA TYR A 43 30.86 10.64 -9.66
C TYR A 43 29.79 10.39 -8.59
N ILE A 44 28.83 11.30 -8.48
CA ILE A 44 27.66 11.20 -7.60
C ILE A 44 26.48 10.72 -8.45
N PRO A 45 25.91 9.54 -8.19
CA PRO A 45 24.79 9.02 -8.97
C PRO A 45 23.57 9.95 -8.86
N ALA A 46 22.94 10.23 -10.00
CA ALA A 46 21.79 11.13 -10.05
C ALA A 46 20.52 10.52 -9.42
N SER A 47 20.37 9.20 -9.48
CA SER A 47 19.17 8.49 -9.03
C SER A 47 19.53 7.09 -8.50
N PRO A 48 20.34 6.97 -7.42
CA PRO A 48 20.73 5.68 -6.86
C PRO A 48 19.49 4.85 -6.48
N VAL A 49 19.54 3.54 -6.75
CA VAL A 49 18.41 2.63 -6.48
C VAL A 49 18.81 1.45 -5.62
N VAL A 50 17.90 1.07 -4.73
CA VAL A 50 17.89 -0.26 -4.10
C VAL A 50 16.67 -1.01 -4.61
N VAL A 51 16.88 -2.26 -5.05
CA VAL A 51 15.85 -3.09 -5.67
C VAL A 51 15.54 -4.28 -4.79
N PHE A 52 14.28 -4.47 -4.45
CA PHE A 52 13.76 -5.65 -3.78
C PHE A 52 12.90 -6.45 -4.76
N VAL A 53 13.19 -7.73 -4.90
CA VAL A 53 12.47 -8.62 -5.81
C VAL A 53 11.93 -9.81 -5.03
N ASN A 54 10.63 -10.08 -5.14
CA ASN A 54 10.06 -11.34 -4.70
C ASN A 54 10.18 -12.35 -5.84
N SER A 55 11.21 -13.20 -5.79
CA SER A 55 11.51 -14.17 -6.87
C SER A 55 10.38 -15.17 -7.14
N ARG A 56 9.49 -15.39 -6.16
CA ARG A 56 8.33 -16.29 -6.28
C ARG A 56 7.10 -15.63 -6.90
N SER A 57 7.11 -14.31 -7.09
CA SER A 57 5.98 -13.57 -7.69
C SER A 57 5.91 -13.71 -9.21
N GLY A 58 4.73 -13.46 -9.77
CA GLY A 58 4.52 -13.40 -11.22
C GLY A 58 4.58 -14.73 -11.96
N GLY A 59 4.56 -15.87 -11.28
CA GLY A 59 4.73 -17.17 -11.95
C GLY A 59 6.17 -17.39 -12.42
N GLN A 60 7.15 -17.07 -11.56
CA GLN A 60 8.62 -17.13 -11.79
C GLN A 60 9.23 -15.94 -12.54
N LEU A 61 8.43 -14.98 -13.03
CA LEU A 61 8.95 -13.72 -13.59
C LEU A 61 9.84 -12.93 -12.60
N GLY A 62 9.60 -13.08 -11.29
CA GLY A 62 10.44 -12.47 -10.26
C GLY A 62 11.89 -12.97 -10.30
N GLY A 63 12.12 -14.27 -10.51
CA GLY A 63 13.46 -14.83 -10.61
C GLY A 63 14.23 -14.32 -11.82
N GLU A 64 13.58 -14.22 -12.97
CA GLU A 64 14.16 -13.63 -14.19
C GLU A 64 14.51 -12.15 -13.99
N LEU A 65 13.60 -11.36 -13.38
CA LEU A 65 13.86 -9.97 -13.06
C LEU A 65 15.04 -9.79 -12.10
N LEU A 66 15.16 -10.65 -11.09
CA LEU A 66 16.28 -10.62 -10.14
C LEU A 66 17.61 -10.72 -10.90
N ILE A 67 17.73 -11.67 -11.82
CA ILE A 67 18.92 -11.86 -12.67
C ILE A 67 19.19 -10.64 -13.54
N SER A 68 18.16 -10.10 -14.19
CA SER A 68 18.30 -8.93 -15.07
C SER A 68 18.76 -7.69 -14.31
N TYR A 69 18.19 -7.43 -13.12
CA TYR A 69 18.65 -6.34 -12.24
C TYR A 69 20.09 -6.56 -11.78
N GLN A 70 20.46 -7.77 -11.33
CA GLN A 70 21.83 -8.09 -10.89
C GLN A 70 22.87 -8.02 -12.02
N THR A 71 22.43 -8.13 -13.27
CA THR A 71 23.29 -7.96 -14.46
C THR A 71 23.56 -6.50 -14.77
N LEU A 72 22.59 -5.62 -14.49
CA LEU A 72 22.65 -4.20 -14.82
C LEU A 72 23.17 -3.30 -13.68
N LEU A 73 23.00 -3.76 -12.44
CA LEU A 73 23.23 -3.00 -11.23
C LEU A 73 24.28 -3.68 -10.35
N ASN A 74 24.70 -2.99 -9.29
CA ASN A 74 25.51 -3.61 -8.26
C ASN A 74 24.73 -4.78 -7.65
N LYS A 75 25.33 -5.98 -7.57
CA LYS A 75 24.66 -7.14 -6.97
C LYS A 75 24.27 -6.91 -5.52
N ASN A 76 25.03 -6.08 -4.79
CA ASN A 76 24.76 -5.71 -3.41
C ASN A 76 23.62 -4.68 -3.24
N GLN A 77 23.04 -4.17 -4.34
CA GLN A 77 21.88 -3.26 -4.29
C GLN A 77 20.58 -3.93 -4.78
N VAL A 78 20.62 -5.24 -5.05
CA VAL A 78 19.49 -6.03 -5.54
C VAL A 78 19.26 -7.23 -4.62
N PHE A 79 18.13 -7.23 -3.92
CA PHE A 79 17.83 -8.18 -2.84
C PHE A 79 16.64 -9.08 -3.21
N ASP A 80 16.81 -10.39 -3.02
CA ASP A 80 15.68 -11.34 -3.03
C ASP A 80 14.97 -11.32 -1.68
N LEU A 81 13.68 -11.02 -1.69
CA LEU A 81 12.81 -10.97 -0.50
C LEU A 81 12.52 -12.33 0.13
N SER A 82 12.78 -13.42 -0.58
CA SER A 82 12.70 -14.77 -0.02
C SER A 82 13.92 -15.13 0.83
N GLU A 83 15.02 -14.38 0.69
CA GLU A 83 16.27 -14.58 1.42
C GLU A 83 16.53 -13.47 2.45
N ASN A 84 16.14 -12.23 2.11
CA ASN A 84 16.48 -11.04 2.88
C ASN A 84 15.21 -10.29 3.32
N ALA A 85 15.04 -10.17 4.64
CA ALA A 85 13.95 -9.35 5.19
C ALA A 85 14.23 -7.84 4.94
N PRO A 86 13.26 -7.07 4.41
CA PRO A 86 13.42 -5.64 4.13
C PRO A 86 13.92 -4.82 5.31
N ASN A 87 13.35 -5.08 6.50
CA ASN A 87 13.70 -4.39 7.74
C ASN A 87 15.19 -4.51 8.08
N LYS A 88 15.78 -5.69 7.82
CA LYS A 88 17.19 -5.94 8.09
C LYS A 88 18.06 -5.16 7.10
N VAL A 89 17.79 -5.33 5.80
CA VAL A 89 18.54 -4.69 4.71
C VAL A 89 18.51 -3.17 4.84
N LEU A 90 17.32 -2.58 5.01
CA LEU A 90 17.18 -1.13 5.09
C LEU A 90 17.85 -0.60 6.37
N ARG A 91 17.70 -1.27 7.52
CA ARG A 91 18.36 -0.86 8.77
C ARG A 91 19.87 -0.86 8.62
N GLU A 92 20.45 -1.92 8.07
CA GLU A 92 21.89 -2.03 7.85
C GLU A 92 22.39 -0.92 6.90
N LEU A 93 21.68 -0.68 5.79
CA LEU A 93 22.00 0.37 4.84
C LEU A 93 22.00 1.77 5.49
N TYR A 94 20.90 2.13 6.17
CA TYR A 94 20.78 3.46 6.79
C TYR A 94 21.73 3.64 7.97
N CYS A 95 21.96 2.60 8.78
CA CYS A 95 22.99 2.64 9.82
C CYS A 95 24.38 2.89 9.23
N ASN A 96 24.74 2.22 8.14
CA ASN A 96 26.03 2.42 7.48
C ASN A 96 26.15 3.83 6.88
N ILE A 97 25.10 4.32 6.21
CA ILE A 97 25.03 5.70 5.70
C ILE A 97 25.26 6.72 6.83
N GLU A 98 24.62 6.56 7.99
CA GLU A 98 24.82 7.48 9.13
C GLU A 98 26.23 7.37 9.72
N LYS A 99 26.81 6.16 9.78
CA LYS A 99 28.22 5.97 10.18
C LYS A 99 29.17 6.70 9.22
N LEU A 100 28.95 6.60 7.91
CA LEU A 100 29.75 7.28 6.88
C LEU A 100 29.59 8.81 6.91
N LYS A 101 28.38 9.31 7.16
CA LYS A 101 28.15 10.76 7.34
C LYS A 101 28.95 11.31 8.53
N ARG A 102 28.99 10.58 9.65
CA ARG A 102 29.76 10.97 10.84
C ARG A 102 31.27 10.92 10.60
N SER A 103 31.75 10.04 9.72
CA SER A 103 33.17 9.98 9.33
C SER A 103 33.56 10.98 8.24
N GLY A 104 32.64 11.86 7.82
CA GLY A 104 32.90 12.92 6.83
C GLY A 104 32.86 12.44 5.38
N ASP A 105 32.18 11.32 5.08
CA ASP A 105 31.95 10.91 3.70
C ASP A 105 30.96 11.85 3.00
N SER A 106 31.38 12.44 1.87
CA SER A 106 30.58 13.39 1.11
C SER A 106 29.55 12.73 0.19
N LEU A 107 29.70 11.44 -0.11
CA LEU A 107 28.81 10.72 -1.02
C LEU A 107 27.60 10.15 -0.28
N ALA A 108 27.79 9.60 0.93
CA ALA A 108 26.73 9.04 1.77
C ALA A 108 25.49 9.94 1.94
N PRO A 109 25.60 11.25 2.29
CA PRO A 109 24.42 12.11 2.39
C PRO A 109 23.72 12.34 1.04
N GLU A 110 24.48 12.41 -0.06
CA GLU A 110 23.91 12.55 -1.40
C GLU A 110 23.19 11.29 -1.87
N ILE A 111 23.72 10.10 -1.55
CA ILE A 111 23.02 8.83 -1.78
C ILE A 111 21.72 8.82 -0.99
N GLN A 112 21.76 9.10 0.31
CA GLN A 112 20.57 9.13 1.17
C GLN A 112 19.48 10.05 0.60
N ARG A 113 19.88 11.25 0.17
CA ARG A 113 18.95 12.27 -0.34
C ARG A 113 18.31 11.89 -1.69
N ARG A 114 19.02 11.15 -2.54
CA ARG A 114 18.57 10.81 -3.90
C ARG A 114 18.09 9.36 -4.06
N LEU A 115 18.19 8.57 -3.00
CA LEU A 115 17.86 7.14 -3.01
C LEU A 115 16.39 6.92 -3.38
N ARG A 116 16.18 6.03 -4.35
CA ARG A 116 14.86 5.50 -4.70
C ARG A 116 14.83 4.00 -4.41
N VAL A 117 13.65 3.50 -4.05
CA VAL A 117 13.46 2.05 -3.82
C VAL A 117 12.56 1.48 -4.91
N ILE A 118 12.95 0.35 -5.47
CA ILE A 118 12.12 -0.41 -6.42
C ILE A 118 11.68 -1.69 -5.74
N VAL A 119 10.39 -2.01 -5.80
CA VAL A 119 9.84 -3.28 -5.32
C VAL A 119 9.16 -4.03 -6.45
N ALA A 120 9.59 -5.26 -6.71
CA ALA A 120 8.99 -6.14 -7.69
C ALA A 120 8.23 -7.29 -7.01
N GLY A 121 6.90 -7.23 -7.11
CA GLY A 121 6.00 -8.15 -6.40
C GLY A 121 4.52 -7.84 -6.64
N GLY A 122 3.66 -8.40 -5.78
CA GLY A 122 2.26 -7.98 -5.69
C GLY A 122 2.06 -6.84 -4.68
N ASP A 123 0.81 -6.38 -4.53
CA ASP A 123 0.45 -5.29 -3.60
C ASP A 123 0.96 -5.54 -2.16
N GLY A 124 0.81 -6.75 -1.62
CA GLY A 124 1.32 -7.09 -0.27
C GLY A 124 2.85 -7.05 -0.15
N THR A 125 3.58 -7.40 -1.22
CA THR A 125 5.04 -7.25 -1.24
C THR A 125 5.44 -5.78 -1.21
N ALA A 126 4.72 -4.91 -1.93
CA ALA A 126 4.94 -3.47 -1.85
C ALA A 126 4.58 -2.92 -0.46
N GLY A 127 3.46 -3.36 0.12
CA GLY A 127 3.06 -3.01 1.49
C GLY A 127 4.12 -3.40 2.53
N TRP A 128 4.77 -4.57 2.37
CA TRP A 128 5.85 -4.99 3.26
C TRP A 128 7.05 -4.03 3.23
N ILE A 129 7.47 -3.57 2.03
CA ILE A 129 8.54 -2.57 1.88
C ILE A 129 8.12 -1.21 2.46
N LEU A 130 6.90 -0.77 2.20
CA LEU A 130 6.39 0.51 2.70
C LEU A 130 6.32 0.52 4.23
N GLY A 131 5.88 -0.59 4.84
CA GLY A 131 5.90 -0.77 6.30
C GLY A 131 7.32 -0.74 6.85
N ALA A 132 8.25 -1.44 6.21
CA ALA A 132 9.65 -1.42 6.60
C ALA A 132 10.27 -0.02 6.58
N ILE A 133 9.95 0.78 5.56
CA ILE A 133 10.40 2.18 5.45
C ILE A 133 9.75 3.05 6.53
N ALA A 134 8.45 2.88 6.77
CA ALA A 134 7.72 3.64 7.78
C ALA A 134 8.26 3.37 9.20
N ASP A 135 8.59 2.12 9.51
CA ASP A 135 9.12 1.71 10.81
C ASP A 135 10.52 2.26 11.11
N LEU A 136 11.28 2.67 10.09
CA LEU A 136 12.60 3.31 10.28
C LEU A 136 12.49 4.76 10.74
N ASN A 137 11.31 5.39 10.65
CA ASN A 137 11.06 6.77 11.06
C ASN A 137 12.12 7.77 10.52
N LEU A 138 12.46 7.63 9.25
CA LEU A 138 13.46 8.46 8.59
C LEU A 138 12.94 9.90 8.41
N ALA A 139 13.79 10.90 8.65
CA ALA A 139 13.46 12.30 8.38
C ALA A 139 13.15 12.55 6.89
N GLN A 140 13.82 11.82 6.00
CA GLN A 140 13.59 11.83 4.56
C GLN A 140 13.50 10.39 4.06
N PRO A 141 12.29 9.77 4.06
CA PRO A 141 12.12 8.42 3.54
C PRO A 141 12.25 8.41 2.01
N PRO A 142 12.82 7.35 1.42
CA PRO A 142 13.00 7.24 -0.02
C PRO A 142 11.65 6.95 -0.70
N PRO A 143 11.40 7.49 -1.91
CA PRO A 143 10.19 7.17 -2.64
C PRO A 143 10.26 5.77 -3.26
N VAL A 144 9.12 5.08 -3.33
CA VAL A 144 9.01 3.68 -3.79
C VAL A 144 8.37 3.59 -5.18
N ALA A 145 9.01 2.91 -6.12
CA ALA A 145 8.42 2.47 -7.38
C ALA A 145 8.04 0.98 -7.32
N THR A 146 6.91 0.62 -7.92
CA THR A 146 6.36 -0.73 -7.84
C THR A 146 6.28 -1.41 -9.20
N VAL A 147 6.95 -2.55 -9.35
CA VAL A 147 6.88 -3.40 -10.54
C VAL A 147 5.74 -4.42 -10.39
N PRO A 148 4.73 -4.42 -11.27
CA PRO A 148 3.50 -5.22 -11.16
C PRO A 148 3.72 -6.73 -11.47
N LEU A 149 4.03 -7.54 -10.46
CA LEU A 149 4.17 -9.01 -10.58
C LEU A 149 3.03 -9.82 -9.95
N GLY A 150 2.07 -9.18 -9.28
CA GLY A 150 0.90 -9.85 -8.72
C GLY A 150 -0.23 -10.09 -9.73
N THR A 151 -1.31 -10.73 -9.27
CA THR A 151 -2.51 -10.97 -10.10
C THR A 151 -3.42 -9.74 -10.17
N GLY A 152 -3.62 -9.06 -9.05
CA GLY A 152 -4.59 -7.96 -8.87
C GLY A 152 -3.98 -6.57 -8.71
N ASN A 153 -2.70 -6.41 -9.11
CA ASN A 153 -1.86 -5.21 -9.04
C ASN A 153 -2.63 -3.89 -9.09
N ASN A 154 -2.95 -3.34 -7.91
CA ASN A 154 -3.69 -2.09 -7.81
C ASN A 154 -2.76 -0.92 -7.49
N LEU A 155 -1.79 -1.11 -6.60
CA LEU A 155 -0.86 -0.07 -6.21
C LEU A 155 -0.01 0.43 -7.41
N PRO A 156 0.67 -0.43 -8.20
CA PRO A 156 1.32 0.00 -9.45
C PRO A 156 0.36 0.63 -10.45
N TYR A 157 -0.88 0.13 -10.56
CA TYR A 157 -1.87 0.72 -11.46
C TYR A 157 -2.26 2.14 -11.04
N ALA A 158 -2.49 2.37 -9.74
CA ALA A 158 -2.88 3.66 -9.18
C ALA A 158 -1.83 4.76 -9.43
N PHE A 159 -0.56 4.38 -9.55
CA PHE A 159 0.57 5.29 -9.80
C PHE A 159 1.16 5.21 -11.22
N GLY A 160 0.43 4.60 -12.17
CA GLY A 160 0.77 4.67 -13.60
C GLY A 160 1.75 3.61 -14.11
N TRP A 161 2.25 2.72 -13.25
CA TRP A 161 3.17 1.63 -13.62
C TRP A 161 2.48 0.47 -14.38
N GLY A 162 1.15 0.52 -14.49
CA GLY A 162 0.35 -0.45 -15.21
C GLY A 162 -0.05 -1.67 -14.39
N LYS A 163 -0.86 -2.54 -15.01
CA LYS A 163 -1.41 -3.76 -14.37
C LYS A 163 -0.53 -4.99 -14.55
N LYS A 164 0.43 -4.93 -15.48
CA LYS A 164 1.28 -6.02 -15.97
C LYS A 164 2.71 -5.56 -16.07
N ASN A 165 3.63 -6.44 -15.72
CA ASN A 165 5.06 -6.19 -15.91
C ASN A 165 5.36 -6.05 -17.41
N PRO A 166 6.07 -4.99 -17.86
CA PRO A 166 6.37 -4.78 -19.27
C PRO A 166 7.30 -5.85 -19.87
N GLY A 167 8.17 -6.46 -19.05
CA GLY A 167 9.08 -7.53 -19.47
C GLY A 167 10.11 -7.83 -18.38
N THR A 168 10.79 -8.97 -18.48
CA THR A 168 11.81 -9.43 -17.53
C THR A 168 13.23 -9.29 -18.09
N ASP A 169 13.37 -9.04 -19.38
CA ASP A 169 14.65 -8.92 -20.07
C ASP A 169 15.36 -7.59 -19.74
N VAL A 170 16.67 -7.57 -20.02
CA VAL A 170 17.57 -6.45 -19.76
C VAL A 170 17.08 -5.14 -20.37
N LYS A 171 16.50 -5.15 -21.58
CA LYS A 171 16.01 -3.94 -22.25
C LYS A 171 14.78 -3.40 -21.52
N SER A 172 13.84 -4.27 -21.16
CA SER A 172 12.67 -3.91 -20.36
C SER A 172 13.04 -3.31 -19.00
N VAL A 173 14.04 -3.89 -18.32
CA VAL A 173 14.55 -3.36 -17.04
C VAL A 173 15.23 -2.00 -17.22
N LYS A 174 16.05 -1.80 -18.27
CA LYS A 174 16.64 -0.49 -18.59
C LYS A 174 15.55 0.57 -18.81
N MET A 175 14.50 0.24 -19.54
CA MET A 175 13.36 1.15 -19.76
C MET A 175 12.63 1.48 -18.45
N PHE A 176 12.44 0.51 -17.57
CA PHE A 176 11.82 0.74 -16.27
C PHE A 176 12.69 1.65 -15.39
N LEU A 177 14.01 1.44 -15.34
CA LEU A 177 14.94 2.32 -14.62
C LEU A 177 14.89 3.76 -15.13
N ASP A 178 14.79 3.96 -16.44
CA ASP A 178 14.63 5.29 -17.04
C ASP A 178 13.30 5.95 -16.65
N GLN A 179 12.20 5.19 -16.59
CA GLN A 179 10.93 5.69 -16.05
C GLN A 179 11.07 6.06 -14.56
N VAL A 180 11.75 5.23 -13.76
CA VAL A 180 12.02 5.49 -12.34
C VAL A 180 12.79 6.78 -12.16
N ARG A 181 13.77 7.08 -13.01
CA ARG A 181 14.54 8.35 -12.97
C ARG A 181 13.64 9.57 -13.12
N HIS A 182 12.68 9.52 -14.04
CA HIS A 182 11.82 10.66 -14.38
C HIS A 182 10.50 10.70 -13.59
N ALA A 183 10.22 9.67 -12.79
CA ALA A 183 8.99 9.57 -12.01
C ALA A 183 8.87 10.68 -10.97
N LYS A 184 7.64 11.18 -10.79
CA LYS A 184 7.26 12.20 -9.81
C LYS A 184 7.04 11.56 -8.44
N GLU A 185 7.49 12.23 -7.39
CA GLU A 185 7.15 11.85 -6.02
C GLU A 185 5.72 12.29 -5.67
N MET A 186 4.92 11.36 -5.16
CA MET A 186 3.61 11.63 -4.57
C MET A 186 3.62 11.21 -3.10
N LYS A 187 3.06 12.06 -2.23
CA LYS A 187 2.77 11.66 -0.86
C LYS A 187 1.49 10.83 -0.85
N VAL A 188 1.47 9.80 -0.04
CA VAL A 188 0.35 8.87 0.08
C VAL A 188 0.14 8.59 1.56
N ASP A 189 -1.11 8.69 2.01
CA ASP A 189 -1.48 8.41 3.39
C ASP A 189 -1.19 6.95 3.74
N SER A 190 -0.64 6.79 4.94
CA SER A 190 -0.32 5.49 5.55
C SER A 190 -1.34 5.21 6.62
N TRP A 191 -2.03 4.09 6.49
CA TRP A 191 -3.09 3.71 7.43
C TRP A 191 -2.62 2.60 8.32
N HIS A 192 -2.78 2.78 9.62
CA HIS A 192 -2.39 1.82 10.61
C HIS A 192 -3.61 1.10 11.17
N VAL A 193 -3.50 -0.22 11.27
CA VAL A 193 -4.50 -1.14 11.79
C VAL A 193 -4.01 -1.66 13.13
N LEU A 194 -4.86 -1.51 14.15
CA LEU A 194 -4.65 -2.06 15.48
C LEU A 194 -5.77 -3.05 15.78
N MET A 195 -5.43 -4.32 15.93
CA MET A 195 -6.38 -5.35 16.33
C MET A 195 -6.10 -5.81 17.74
N ARG A 196 -7.13 -5.83 18.59
CA ARG A 196 -7.09 -6.43 19.93
C ARG A 196 -8.08 -7.58 19.99
N MET A 197 -7.60 -8.75 20.40
CA MET A 197 -8.43 -9.94 20.59
C MET A 197 -7.94 -10.78 21.75
N LYS A 198 -8.87 -11.42 22.45
CA LYS A 198 -8.53 -12.37 23.51
C LYS A 198 -7.97 -13.67 22.93
N VAL A 199 -6.98 -14.23 23.61
CA VAL A 199 -6.43 -15.54 23.25
C VAL A 199 -7.45 -16.63 23.61
N PRO A 200 -7.85 -17.50 22.67
CA PRO A 200 -8.67 -18.66 23.00
C PRO A 200 -7.94 -19.57 24.00
N ARG A 201 -8.67 -20.16 24.95
CA ARG A 201 -8.10 -21.06 25.99
C ARG A 201 -7.35 -22.27 25.41
N ASP A 202 -7.70 -22.69 24.20
CA ASP A 202 -7.10 -23.81 23.48
C ASP A 202 -5.80 -23.44 22.72
N GLY A 203 -5.26 -22.25 22.97
CA GLY A 203 -4.11 -21.68 22.25
C GLY A 203 -4.53 -20.77 21.10
N VAL A 204 -3.55 -20.06 20.53
CA VAL A 204 -3.79 -19.19 19.35
C VAL A 204 -3.96 -20.10 18.13
N PRO A 205 -5.11 -20.06 17.42
CA PRO A 205 -5.18 -20.68 16.11
C PRO A 205 -4.09 -20.04 15.26
N TYR A 206 -3.30 -20.83 14.52
CA TYR A 206 -2.30 -20.25 13.60
C TYR A 206 -3.00 -19.24 12.67
N LEU A 207 -2.77 -17.96 12.94
CA LEU A 207 -3.28 -16.85 12.16
C LEU A 207 -2.24 -16.53 11.11
N GLU A 208 -2.52 -16.91 9.87
CA GLU A 208 -1.70 -16.49 8.75
C GLU A 208 -2.03 -15.03 8.41
N LEU A 209 -1.40 -14.12 9.16
CA LEU A 209 -1.58 -12.68 9.00
C LEU A 209 -0.76 -12.14 7.83
N PRO A 210 -1.18 -11.00 7.24
CA PRO A 210 -0.39 -10.29 6.24
C PRO A 210 1.05 -10.00 6.69
N HIS A 211 1.98 -9.91 5.74
CA HIS A 211 3.38 -9.59 6.04
C HIS A 211 3.60 -8.24 6.71
N ALA A 212 2.67 -7.30 6.58
CA ALA A 212 2.74 -6.01 7.24
C ALA A 212 2.03 -6.00 8.61
N PHE A 213 1.49 -7.14 9.08
CA PHE A 213 0.64 -7.24 10.27
C PHE A 213 1.18 -8.28 11.26
N HIS A 214 1.61 -7.82 12.44
CA HIS A 214 2.33 -8.65 13.41
C HIS A 214 1.84 -8.44 14.83
N GLU A 215 2.01 -9.47 15.65
CA GLU A 215 1.79 -9.38 17.10
C GLU A 215 2.83 -8.45 17.73
N VAL A 216 2.38 -7.55 18.59
CA VAL A 216 3.23 -6.66 19.37
C VAL A 216 3.02 -6.91 20.85
N GLN A 217 4.11 -6.90 21.62
CA GLN A 217 4.03 -6.91 23.08
C GLN A 217 3.56 -5.54 23.59
N ARG A 218 3.07 -5.50 24.83
CA ARG A 218 2.32 -4.40 25.46
C ARG A 218 2.62 -3.00 24.91
N VAL A 219 1.52 -2.36 24.53
CA VAL A 219 1.42 -1.08 23.83
C VAL A 219 1.52 0.09 24.83
N SER A 220 1.04 -0.08 26.07
CA SER A 220 1.35 0.79 27.23
C SER A 220 0.73 0.19 28.51
N GLN A 221 1.37 0.32 29.67
CA GLN A 221 0.75 -0.08 30.96
C GLN A 221 -0.47 0.79 31.35
N SER A 222 -0.65 1.95 30.70
CA SER A 222 -1.75 2.89 30.96
C SER A 222 -2.93 2.77 29.99
N ASP A 223 -2.88 1.85 29.02
CA ASP A 223 -3.97 1.64 28.07
C ASP A 223 -5.10 0.83 28.73
N ALA A 224 -6.23 1.49 29.01
CA ALA A 224 -7.40 0.86 29.62
C ALA A 224 -8.00 -0.29 28.78
N LEU A 225 -7.64 -0.38 27.49
CA LEU A 225 -8.05 -1.45 26.58
C LEU A 225 -7.05 -2.63 26.54
N ASP A 226 -5.89 -2.51 27.19
CA ASP A 226 -4.91 -3.60 27.34
C ASP A 226 -5.26 -4.48 28.54
N GLN A 227 -6.28 -5.32 28.36
CA GLN A 227 -6.78 -6.23 29.38
C GLN A 227 -5.96 -7.53 29.44
N GLU A 228 -5.80 -8.07 30.65
CA GLU A 228 -5.13 -9.37 30.84
C GLU A 228 -5.80 -10.47 30.00
N GLY A 229 -5.00 -11.19 29.21
CA GLY A 229 -5.47 -12.23 28.29
C GLY A 229 -5.77 -11.77 26.86
N TYR A 230 -5.66 -10.46 26.55
CA TYR A 230 -5.73 -9.94 25.20
C TYR A 230 -4.35 -9.87 24.54
N ARG A 231 -4.31 -10.12 23.23
CA ARG A 231 -3.16 -9.88 22.35
C ARG A 231 -3.45 -8.70 21.44
N THR A 232 -2.41 -7.96 21.13
CA THR A 232 -2.46 -6.81 20.23
C THR A 232 -1.64 -7.08 18.99
N PHE A 233 -2.24 -6.79 17.83
CA PHE A 233 -1.60 -6.90 16.53
C PHE A 233 -1.61 -5.52 15.87
N ARG A 234 -0.50 -5.16 15.25
CA ARG A 234 -0.34 -3.88 14.54
C ARG A 234 0.10 -4.14 13.10
N GLY A 235 -0.32 -3.29 12.19
CA GLY A 235 0.28 -3.22 10.86
C GLY A 235 -0.23 -2.10 9.98
N GLY A 236 0.40 -1.91 8.83
CA GLY A 236 0.11 -0.82 7.90
C GLY A 236 -0.52 -1.29 6.60
N PHE A 237 -1.32 -0.43 5.97
CA PHE A 237 -1.78 -0.61 4.60
C PHE A 237 -1.76 0.72 3.83
N TRP A 238 -1.60 0.62 2.51
CA TRP A 238 -1.51 1.75 1.59
C TRP A 238 -2.50 1.66 0.43
N ASN A 239 -3.19 0.54 0.29
CA ASN A 239 -4.13 0.30 -0.79
C ASN A 239 -5.56 0.22 -0.26
N TYR A 240 -5.86 -0.81 0.53
CA TYR A 240 -7.17 -0.98 1.15
C TYR A 240 -7.16 -2.01 2.29
N PHE A 241 -8.17 -1.90 3.14
CA PHE A 241 -8.63 -2.94 4.05
C PHE A 241 -10.05 -3.38 3.64
N SER A 242 -10.34 -4.68 3.64
CA SER A 242 -11.69 -5.18 3.40
C SER A 242 -12.07 -6.36 4.29
N MET A 243 -13.38 -6.53 4.47
CA MET A 243 -13.97 -7.62 5.25
C MET A 243 -15.24 -8.14 4.60
N GLY A 244 -15.42 -9.47 4.65
CA GLY A 244 -16.63 -10.16 4.22
C GLY A 244 -16.44 -10.91 2.90
N MET A 245 -17.45 -10.82 2.01
CA MET A 245 -17.52 -11.58 0.76
C MET A 245 -16.24 -11.54 -0.09
N ASP A 246 -15.71 -10.36 -0.41
CA ASP A 246 -14.56 -10.21 -1.31
C ASP A 246 -13.28 -10.81 -0.71
N ALA A 247 -13.11 -10.64 0.61
CA ALA A 247 -12.02 -11.22 1.37
C ALA A 247 -12.13 -12.76 1.41
N GLN A 248 -13.34 -13.32 1.51
CA GLN A 248 -13.56 -14.78 1.48
C GLN A 248 -13.18 -15.39 0.12
N VAL A 249 -13.55 -14.74 -0.98
CA VAL A 249 -13.14 -15.17 -2.33
C VAL A 249 -11.62 -15.11 -2.44
N SER A 250 -11.01 -14.02 -1.97
CA SER A 250 -9.55 -13.86 -1.98
C SER A 250 -8.84 -14.92 -1.13
N TYR A 251 -9.38 -15.26 0.04
CA TYR A 251 -8.84 -16.30 0.91
C TYR A 251 -8.87 -17.67 0.21
N GLY A 252 -10.00 -18.03 -0.41
CA GLY A 252 -10.11 -19.27 -1.18
C GLY A 252 -9.11 -19.35 -2.33
N PHE A 253 -8.95 -18.24 -3.08
CA PHE A 253 -7.98 -18.14 -4.16
C PHE A 253 -6.54 -18.29 -3.65
N HIS A 254 -6.20 -17.61 -2.56
CA HIS A 254 -4.87 -17.68 -1.97
C HIS A 254 -4.53 -19.07 -1.46
N LYS A 255 -5.48 -19.75 -0.81
CA LYS A 255 -5.33 -21.14 -0.35
C LYS A 255 -5.10 -22.10 -1.52
N GLU A 256 -5.92 -22.00 -2.58
CA GLU A 256 -5.76 -22.83 -3.78
C GLU A 256 -4.40 -22.58 -4.45
N ARG A 257 -3.97 -21.32 -4.53
CA ARG A 257 -2.66 -20.95 -5.10
C ARG A 257 -1.48 -21.50 -4.30
N LYS A 258 -1.61 -21.59 -2.98
CA LYS A 258 -0.58 -22.20 -2.12
C LYS A 258 -0.52 -23.71 -2.27
N LEU A 259 -1.67 -24.36 -2.40
CA LEU A 259 -1.76 -25.82 -2.55
C LEU A 259 -1.35 -26.29 -3.95
N HIS A 260 -1.64 -25.50 -4.98
CA HIS A 260 -1.46 -25.86 -6.38
C HIS A 260 -0.74 -24.77 -7.20
N PRO A 261 0.47 -24.32 -6.81
CA PRO A 261 1.17 -23.21 -7.46
C PRO A 261 1.39 -23.41 -8.97
N GLU A 262 1.49 -24.66 -9.42
CA GLU A 262 1.63 -25.05 -10.83
C GLU A 262 0.46 -24.60 -11.72
N LYS A 263 -0.74 -24.42 -11.14
CA LYS A 263 -1.93 -23.94 -11.86
C LYS A 263 -1.97 -22.42 -12.02
N PHE A 264 -1.13 -21.68 -11.29
CA PHE A 264 -1.21 -20.22 -11.18
C PHE A 264 -0.04 -19.47 -11.82
N LYS A 265 0.40 -19.95 -12.99
CA LYS A 265 1.60 -19.44 -13.68
C LYS A 265 1.39 -18.16 -14.47
N ASN A 266 0.15 -17.79 -14.79
CA ASN A 266 -0.12 -16.61 -15.61
C ASN A 266 -1.30 -15.79 -15.07
N GLN A 267 -1.22 -14.47 -15.22
CA GLN A 267 -2.19 -13.55 -14.63
C GLN A 267 -3.63 -13.78 -15.15
N ALA A 268 -3.81 -14.13 -16.43
CA ALA A 268 -5.14 -14.34 -17.01
C ALA A 268 -5.82 -15.61 -16.46
N ALA A 269 -5.09 -16.71 -16.33
CA ALA A 269 -5.54 -17.93 -15.68
C ALA A 269 -5.84 -17.68 -14.19
N ASN A 270 -5.01 -16.88 -13.52
CA ASN A 270 -5.22 -16.50 -12.12
C ASN A 270 -6.53 -15.70 -11.96
N GLN A 271 -6.77 -14.72 -12.82
CA GLN A 271 -8.03 -13.95 -12.85
C GLN A 271 -9.24 -14.86 -13.15
N SER A 272 -9.09 -15.82 -14.07
CA SER A 272 -10.14 -16.80 -14.38
C SER A 272 -10.43 -17.73 -13.20
N ALA A 273 -9.41 -18.20 -12.49
CA ALA A 273 -9.58 -19.03 -11.30
C ALA A 273 -10.28 -18.25 -10.17
N TYR A 274 -9.95 -16.97 -9.99
CA TYR A 274 -10.63 -16.08 -9.06
C TYR A 274 -12.12 -15.92 -9.39
N ALA A 275 -12.45 -15.70 -10.66
CA ALA A 275 -13.85 -15.66 -11.13
C ALA A 275 -14.59 -16.99 -10.89
N LYS A 276 -13.96 -18.12 -11.19
CA LYS A 276 -14.54 -19.46 -10.93
C LYS A 276 -14.83 -19.69 -9.44
N LEU A 277 -13.94 -19.25 -8.55
CA LEU A 277 -14.16 -19.33 -7.10
C LEU A 277 -15.30 -18.43 -6.63
N THR A 278 -15.44 -17.23 -7.21
CA THR A 278 -16.57 -16.34 -6.91
C THR A 278 -17.90 -17.01 -7.25
N LEU A 279 -17.96 -17.71 -8.39
CA LEU A 279 -19.13 -18.48 -8.82
C LEU A 279 -19.38 -19.68 -7.90
N SER A 280 -18.35 -20.48 -7.60
CA SER A 280 -18.50 -21.70 -6.80
C SER A 280 -18.88 -21.44 -5.33
N GLN A 281 -18.48 -20.28 -4.79
CA GLN A 281 -18.91 -19.85 -3.46
C GLN A 281 -20.35 -19.30 -3.42
N GLY A 282 -21.08 -19.28 -4.54
CA GLY A 282 -22.49 -18.90 -4.58
C GLY A 282 -22.77 -17.40 -4.36
N TRP A 283 -21.75 -16.53 -4.50
CA TRP A 283 -21.90 -15.09 -4.25
C TRP A 283 -22.76 -14.35 -5.27
N PHE A 284 -23.08 -14.98 -6.40
CA PHE A 284 -24.07 -14.48 -7.37
C PHE A 284 -25.52 -14.83 -6.96
N TRP A 285 -25.70 -15.86 -6.13
CA TRP A 285 -27.00 -16.32 -5.61
C TRP A 285 -27.11 -16.08 -4.11
N ALA A 286 -26.40 -15.07 -3.63
CA ALA A 286 -26.08 -14.92 -2.23
C ALA A 286 -27.35 -14.77 -1.35
N SER A 287 -28.40 -14.13 -1.86
CA SER A 287 -29.69 -13.99 -1.15
C SER A 287 -30.41 -15.33 -0.91
N LEU A 288 -30.08 -16.38 -1.69
CA LEU A 288 -30.65 -17.71 -1.58
C LEU A 288 -29.71 -18.67 -0.82
N SER A 289 -28.39 -18.51 -1.00
CA SER A 289 -27.40 -19.51 -0.57
C SER A 289 -26.67 -19.16 0.72
N HIS A 290 -26.75 -17.92 1.22
CA HIS A 290 -25.98 -17.47 2.38
C HIS A 290 -26.89 -16.84 3.44
N PRO A 291 -26.72 -17.19 4.73
CA PRO A 291 -27.51 -16.66 5.82
C PRO A 291 -27.24 -15.16 6.04
N SER A 292 -28.24 -14.44 6.54
CA SER A 292 -28.12 -13.02 6.90
C SER A 292 -27.19 -12.77 8.09
N SER A 293 -26.89 -13.80 8.89
CA SER A 293 -25.95 -13.71 10.01
C SER A 293 -24.51 -13.37 9.58
N SER A 294 -24.16 -13.60 8.31
CA SER A 294 -22.86 -13.24 7.74
C SER A 294 -22.83 -11.79 7.21
N ASN A 295 -23.93 -11.04 7.31
CA ASN A 295 -23.97 -9.65 6.86
C ASN A 295 -23.18 -8.75 7.83
N ILE A 296 -22.54 -7.70 7.33
CA ILE A 296 -21.62 -6.85 8.09
C ILE A 296 -22.27 -6.27 9.36
N ALA A 297 -23.52 -5.82 9.24
CA ALA A 297 -24.28 -5.25 10.37
C ALA A 297 -24.61 -6.26 11.48
N GLN A 298 -24.49 -7.57 11.23
CA GLN A 298 -24.67 -8.64 12.20
C GLN A 298 -23.34 -9.11 12.82
N LEU A 299 -22.21 -8.72 12.24
CA LEU A 299 -20.87 -9.12 12.68
C LEU A 299 -20.22 -8.08 13.58
N ALA A 300 -20.41 -6.80 13.27
CA ALA A 300 -19.74 -5.72 13.98
C ALA A 300 -20.57 -4.44 14.05
N LYS A 301 -20.44 -3.75 15.17
CA LYS A 301 -20.76 -2.32 15.26
C LYS A 301 -19.59 -1.53 14.69
N ILE A 302 -19.88 -0.62 13.76
CA ILE A 302 -18.85 0.18 13.09
C ILE A 302 -18.95 1.62 13.55
N TRP A 303 -17.84 2.16 14.00
CA TRP A 303 -17.68 3.56 14.34
C TRP A 303 -16.77 4.22 13.32
N ILE A 304 -17.07 5.47 12.98
CA ILE A 304 -16.25 6.28 12.09
C ILE A 304 -15.94 7.63 12.75
N MET A 305 -14.78 8.17 12.41
CA MET A 305 -14.36 9.51 12.78
C MET A 305 -14.31 10.36 11.52
N ARG A 306 -15.18 11.37 11.41
CA ARG A 306 -15.13 12.35 10.30
C ARG A 306 -14.35 13.60 10.69
N LYS A 307 -14.51 14.02 11.95
CA LYS A 307 -13.81 15.16 12.57
C LYS A 307 -12.91 14.62 13.68
N PRO A 308 -11.69 15.18 13.87
CA PRO A 308 -10.80 14.76 14.94
C PRO A 308 -11.51 14.67 16.29
N GLY A 309 -11.33 13.56 17.01
CA GLY A 309 -11.89 13.34 18.35
C GLY A 309 -13.38 12.97 18.40
N HIS A 310 -14.12 13.08 17.29
CA HIS A 310 -15.57 12.81 17.26
C HIS A 310 -15.88 11.49 16.55
N TRP A 311 -16.23 10.47 17.33
CA TRP A 311 -16.68 9.17 16.85
C TRP A 311 -18.21 9.10 16.75
N GLU A 312 -18.71 8.59 15.64
CA GLU A 312 -20.13 8.32 15.42
C GLU A 312 -20.36 6.89 14.91
N VAL A 313 -21.53 6.32 15.19
CA VAL A 313 -21.89 4.99 14.69
C VAL A 313 -22.26 5.09 13.21
N LEU A 314 -21.61 4.29 12.37
CA LEU A 314 -21.94 4.17 10.95
C LEU A 314 -23.19 3.29 10.78
N SER A 315 -24.23 3.85 10.16
CA SER A 315 -25.40 3.07 9.75
C SER A 315 -25.08 2.23 8.51
N VAL A 316 -24.90 0.92 8.71
CA VAL A 316 -24.66 -0.03 7.63
C VAL A 316 -25.97 -0.71 7.23
N PRO A 317 -26.39 -0.64 5.96
CA PRO A 317 -27.60 -1.34 5.53
C PRO A 317 -27.49 -2.86 5.81
N PRO A 318 -28.54 -3.51 6.35
CA PRO A 318 -28.49 -4.93 6.71
C PRO A 318 -28.19 -5.87 5.54
N THR A 319 -28.26 -5.41 4.30
CA THR A 319 -27.97 -6.19 3.08
C THR A 319 -26.49 -6.17 2.67
N ILE A 320 -25.64 -5.38 3.34
CA ILE A 320 -24.21 -5.30 3.03
C ILE A 320 -23.49 -6.55 3.58
N ARG A 321 -22.73 -7.19 2.70
CA ARG A 321 -21.98 -8.44 2.94
C ARG A 321 -20.48 -8.31 2.78
N SER A 322 -20.03 -7.18 2.23
CA SER A 322 -18.62 -6.81 2.18
C SER A 322 -18.50 -5.32 2.40
N ILE A 323 -17.51 -4.92 3.19
CA ILE A 323 -17.13 -3.53 3.41
C ILE A 323 -15.66 -3.36 3.04
N ILE A 324 -15.35 -2.29 2.31
CA ILE A 324 -14.02 -1.97 1.80
C ILE A 324 -13.70 -0.54 2.23
N CYS A 325 -12.55 -0.37 2.87
CA CYS A 325 -11.97 0.92 3.24
C CYS A 325 -10.80 1.18 2.29
N LEU A 326 -10.98 2.12 1.38
CA LEU A 326 -10.05 2.41 0.29
C LEU A 326 -9.18 3.61 0.66
N ASN A 327 -7.87 3.49 0.44
CA ASN A 327 -6.92 4.60 0.46
C ASN A 327 -6.59 5.09 -0.96
N LEU A 328 -6.77 4.23 -1.96
CA LEU A 328 -6.51 4.53 -3.36
C LEU A 328 -7.85 4.62 -4.13
N PRO A 329 -7.92 5.45 -5.18
CA PRO A 329 -9.15 5.61 -5.99
C PRO A 329 -9.48 4.37 -6.83
N SER A 330 -8.60 3.35 -6.81
CA SER A 330 -8.78 2.10 -7.52
C SER A 330 -8.73 0.90 -6.57
N PHE A 331 -9.33 -0.21 -7.00
CA PHE A 331 -9.40 -1.48 -6.29
C PHE A 331 -9.27 -2.65 -7.26
N SER A 332 -8.67 -3.75 -6.82
CA SER A 332 -8.64 -5.06 -7.51
C SER A 332 -8.41 -4.96 -9.03
N GLY A 333 -7.19 -4.58 -9.43
CA GLY A 333 -6.84 -4.46 -10.85
C GLY A 333 -7.47 -3.25 -11.54
N GLY A 334 -7.72 -2.17 -10.82
CA GLY A 334 -8.05 -0.87 -11.38
C GLY A 334 -9.52 -0.50 -11.49
N LEU A 335 -10.42 -1.22 -10.81
CA LEU A 335 -11.84 -0.85 -10.69
C LEU A 335 -12.00 0.33 -9.73
N ASN A 336 -13.08 1.11 -9.81
CA ASN A 336 -13.32 2.24 -8.91
C ASN A 336 -14.61 2.02 -8.08
N PRO A 337 -14.52 1.41 -6.88
CA PRO A 337 -15.70 1.16 -6.04
C PRO A 337 -16.37 2.43 -5.53
N TRP A 338 -15.59 3.51 -5.33
CA TRP A 338 -16.13 4.81 -4.90
C TRP A 338 -16.89 5.51 -6.02
N GLY A 339 -16.48 5.31 -7.27
CA GLY A 339 -17.01 6.02 -8.44
C GLY A 339 -16.81 7.54 -8.34
N ILE A 340 -17.64 8.29 -9.06
CA ILE A 340 -17.66 9.75 -9.04
C ILE A 340 -18.92 10.21 -8.31
N PRO A 341 -18.80 10.89 -7.15
CA PRO A 341 -19.97 11.45 -6.46
C PRO A 341 -20.73 12.44 -7.36
N SER A 342 -22.06 12.52 -7.19
CA SER A 342 -22.87 13.43 -8.00
C SER A 342 -22.54 14.90 -7.68
N ARG A 343 -22.63 15.78 -8.68
CA ARG A 343 -22.37 17.24 -8.52
C ARG A 343 -23.14 17.85 -7.35
N ARG A 344 -24.37 17.39 -7.10
CA ARG A 344 -25.18 17.86 -5.97
C ARG A 344 -24.51 17.54 -4.63
N ARG A 345 -24.05 16.29 -4.45
CA ARG A 345 -23.44 15.87 -3.18
C ARG A 345 -22.04 16.46 -2.96
N LEU A 346 -21.30 16.69 -4.03
CA LEU A 346 -20.05 17.46 -3.99
C LEU A 346 -20.31 18.91 -3.52
N ARG A 347 -21.36 19.57 -4.06
CA ARG A 347 -21.72 20.96 -3.69
C ARG A 347 -22.10 21.13 -2.22
N VAL A 348 -22.81 20.16 -1.64
CA VAL A 348 -23.17 20.20 -0.21
C VAL A 348 -22.06 19.67 0.71
N LYS A 349 -20.85 19.43 0.17
CA LYS A 349 -19.69 18.87 0.88
C LYS A 349 -20.01 17.58 1.67
N GLU A 350 -20.98 16.81 1.19
CA GLU A 350 -21.34 15.52 1.80
C GLU A 350 -20.29 14.45 1.46
N TRP A 351 -19.68 14.57 0.27
CA TRP A 351 -18.60 13.71 -0.22
C TRP A 351 -17.55 14.57 -0.94
N THR A 352 -16.30 14.13 -0.90
CA THR A 352 -15.20 14.67 -1.71
C THR A 352 -14.80 13.68 -2.81
N HIS A 353 -13.95 14.14 -3.72
CA HIS A 353 -13.21 13.23 -4.59
C HIS A 353 -12.21 12.41 -3.74
N PRO A 354 -11.90 11.17 -4.15
CA PRO A 354 -10.89 10.37 -3.46
C PRO A 354 -9.50 10.94 -3.80
N TYR A 355 -8.74 11.27 -2.77
CA TYR A 355 -7.35 11.69 -2.87
C TYR A 355 -6.46 10.71 -2.11
N VAL A 356 -5.19 10.65 -2.48
CA VAL A 356 -4.24 9.74 -1.81
C VAL A 356 -3.59 10.36 -0.59
N ASP A 357 -3.82 11.65 -0.31
CA ASP A 357 -3.12 12.46 0.69
C ASP A 357 -4.02 13.46 1.44
N ASP A 358 -5.32 13.17 1.56
CA ASP A 358 -6.31 14.04 2.22
C ASP A 358 -6.67 13.63 3.67
N GLY A 359 -6.14 12.51 4.14
CA GLY A 359 -6.38 11.94 5.45
C GLY A 359 -7.73 11.24 5.59
N PHE A 360 -8.38 10.83 4.49
CA PHE A 360 -9.64 10.10 4.51
C PHE A 360 -9.54 8.71 3.84
N LEU A 361 -10.34 7.77 4.35
CA LEU A 361 -10.64 6.51 3.68
C LEU A 361 -12.04 6.57 3.08
N GLU A 362 -12.19 6.14 1.84
CA GLU A 362 -13.50 5.87 1.24
C GLU A 362 -14.04 4.52 1.70
N VAL A 363 -15.18 4.54 2.39
CA VAL A 363 -15.85 3.34 2.91
C VAL A 363 -17.00 2.95 1.98
N VAL A 364 -16.89 1.78 1.36
CA VAL A 364 -17.83 1.26 0.36
C VAL A 364 -18.36 -0.11 0.75
N GLY A 365 -19.66 -0.35 0.53
CA GLY A 365 -20.34 -1.62 0.82
C GLY A 365 -20.88 -2.35 -0.42
N PHE A 366 -20.71 -3.67 -0.45
CA PHE A 366 -21.24 -4.57 -1.47
C PHE A 366 -22.25 -5.56 -0.91
N ARG A 367 -23.26 -5.91 -1.72
CA ARG A 367 -24.38 -6.79 -1.31
C ARG A 367 -24.16 -8.23 -1.76
N ASN A 368 -23.54 -8.42 -2.92
CA ASN A 368 -23.32 -9.69 -3.58
C ASN A 368 -22.35 -9.49 -4.77
N ALA A 369 -21.98 -10.57 -5.44
CA ALA A 369 -21.07 -10.52 -6.60
C ALA A 369 -21.66 -9.74 -7.78
N TRP A 370 -22.99 -9.73 -7.97
CA TRP A 370 -23.64 -8.89 -8.99
C TRP A 370 -23.37 -7.41 -8.75
N HIS A 371 -23.48 -6.95 -7.51
CA HIS A 371 -23.17 -5.56 -7.17
C HIS A 371 -21.68 -5.23 -7.43
N GLY A 372 -20.78 -6.18 -7.19
CA GLY A 372 -19.37 -6.04 -7.57
C GLY A 372 -19.15 -5.98 -9.09
N ALA A 373 -19.91 -6.75 -9.87
CA ALA A 373 -19.84 -6.74 -11.33
C ALA A 373 -20.29 -5.41 -11.95
N VAL A 374 -21.12 -4.62 -11.25
CA VAL A 374 -21.51 -3.28 -11.73
C VAL A 374 -20.29 -2.37 -11.92
N LEU A 375 -19.18 -2.60 -11.19
CA LEU A 375 -17.96 -1.79 -11.32
C LEU A 375 -17.30 -1.84 -12.71
N TYR A 376 -17.67 -2.80 -13.57
CA TYR A 376 -17.24 -2.83 -14.96
C TYR A 376 -18.00 -1.84 -15.86
N ALA A 377 -19.12 -1.29 -15.39
CA ALA A 377 -19.84 -0.24 -16.09
C ALA A 377 -19.23 1.14 -15.79
N PRO A 378 -19.23 2.10 -16.74
CA PRO A 378 -18.59 3.42 -16.56
C PRO A 378 -19.08 4.24 -15.36
N SER A 379 -20.32 4.04 -14.92
CA SER A 379 -20.91 4.73 -13.75
C SER A 379 -21.17 3.78 -12.58
N GLY A 380 -20.65 2.56 -12.66
CA GLY A 380 -20.80 1.57 -11.62
C GLY A 380 -19.99 1.91 -10.38
N HIS A 381 -20.63 1.80 -9.22
CA HIS A 381 -19.99 2.04 -7.93
C HIS A 381 -20.68 1.17 -6.86
N GLY A 382 -19.99 0.94 -5.74
CA GLY A 382 -20.60 0.28 -4.59
C GLY A 382 -21.51 1.23 -3.79
N THR A 383 -22.04 0.75 -2.67
CA THR A 383 -22.80 1.63 -1.76
C THR A 383 -21.81 2.51 -1.01
N ARG A 384 -21.82 3.83 -1.23
CA ARG A 384 -20.99 4.78 -0.45
C ARG A 384 -21.56 4.85 0.97
N LEU A 385 -20.72 4.54 1.97
CA LEU A 385 -21.12 4.50 3.37
C LEU A 385 -20.52 5.69 4.15
N ALA A 386 -19.23 5.97 3.95
CA ALA A 386 -18.54 7.05 4.65
C ALA A 386 -17.25 7.48 3.94
N GLN A 387 -16.76 8.66 4.32
CA GLN A 387 -15.39 9.11 4.15
C GLN A 387 -14.93 9.43 5.57
N ALA A 388 -13.90 8.74 6.04
CA ALA A 388 -13.55 8.72 7.45
C ALA A 388 -12.04 8.81 7.68
N ARG A 389 -11.64 9.57 8.70
CA ARG A 389 -10.26 9.71 9.19
C ARG A 389 -9.85 8.59 10.15
N GLY A 390 -10.83 7.86 10.65
CA GLY A 390 -10.64 6.71 11.52
C GLY A 390 -11.86 5.81 11.46
N ILE A 391 -11.65 4.50 11.60
CA ILE A 391 -12.69 3.48 11.54
C ILE A 391 -12.44 2.49 12.67
N ARG A 392 -13.45 2.17 13.46
CA ARG A 392 -13.38 1.12 14.48
C ARG A 392 -14.46 0.08 14.26
N PHE A 393 -14.05 -1.17 14.12
CA PHE A 393 -14.92 -2.33 14.09
C PHE A 393 -14.93 -2.96 15.49
N GLU A 394 -16.10 -3.00 16.10
CA GLU A 394 -16.34 -3.70 17.37
C GLU A 394 -17.14 -4.96 17.07
N PHE A 395 -16.43 -6.09 17.03
CA PHE A 395 -17.04 -7.39 16.79
C PHE A 395 -17.68 -7.90 18.08
N HIS A 396 -18.89 -8.39 17.94
CA HIS A 396 -19.64 -9.03 19.01
C HIS A 396 -19.92 -10.48 18.66
N LYS A 397 -20.29 -11.27 19.66
CA LYS A 397 -20.76 -12.64 19.45
C LYS A 397 -21.93 -12.64 18.45
N GLY A 398 -21.86 -13.54 17.48
CA GLY A 398 -22.87 -13.73 16.45
C GLY A 398 -23.10 -15.21 16.16
N ALA A 399 -23.83 -15.50 15.07
CA ALA A 399 -24.08 -16.88 14.64
C ALA A 399 -22.90 -17.51 13.89
N THR A 400 -21.85 -16.75 13.61
CA THR A 400 -20.63 -17.21 12.96
C THR A 400 -19.44 -17.08 13.91
N ASP A 401 -18.49 -18.02 13.82
CA ASP A 401 -17.28 -18.08 14.64
C ASP A 401 -16.08 -17.38 13.99
N HIS A 402 -16.21 -16.96 12.74
CA HIS A 402 -15.17 -16.25 11.99
C HIS A 402 -15.76 -15.32 10.93
N THR A 403 -14.89 -14.44 10.43
CA THR A 403 -15.08 -13.67 9.20
C THR A 403 -13.79 -13.74 8.36
N PHE A 404 -13.82 -13.22 7.14
CA PHE A 404 -12.65 -13.11 6.28
C PHE A 404 -12.28 -11.64 6.12
N MET A 405 -10.99 -11.37 6.23
CA MET A 405 -10.45 -10.02 6.09
C MET A 405 -9.31 -10.03 5.08
N ARG A 406 -9.00 -8.85 4.56
CA ARG A 406 -7.95 -8.66 3.56
C ARG A 406 -7.32 -7.28 3.70
N MET A 407 -6.00 -7.24 3.58
CA MET A 407 -5.22 -6.02 3.66
C MET A 407 -4.18 -6.03 2.54
N ASP A 408 -4.17 -4.99 1.70
CA ASP A 408 -3.25 -4.84 0.56
C ASP A 408 -3.08 -6.10 -0.31
N GLY A 409 -4.17 -6.85 -0.48
CA GLY A 409 -4.19 -8.06 -1.29
C GLY A 409 -3.97 -9.37 -0.54
N GLU A 410 -3.54 -9.32 0.73
CA GLU A 410 -3.27 -10.48 1.58
C GLU A 410 -4.49 -10.81 2.47
N PRO A 411 -5.16 -11.97 2.24
CA PRO A 411 -6.35 -12.35 2.99
C PRO A 411 -6.04 -13.25 4.18
N TRP A 412 -6.84 -13.16 5.24
CA TRP A 412 -6.81 -14.11 6.37
C TRP A 412 -8.22 -14.43 6.87
N LYS A 413 -8.33 -15.53 7.61
CA LYS A 413 -9.55 -15.96 8.30
C LYS A 413 -9.48 -15.46 9.74
N GLN A 414 -10.30 -14.48 10.08
CA GLN A 414 -10.32 -13.84 11.39
C GLN A 414 -11.34 -14.53 12.32
N PRO A 415 -10.90 -15.13 13.43
CA PRO A 415 -11.80 -15.60 14.49
C PRO A 415 -12.61 -14.44 15.07
N LEU A 416 -13.90 -14.70 15.32
CA LEU A 416 -14.80 -13.79 16.00
C LEU A 416 -14.89 -14.14 17.49
N PRO A 417 -15.32 -13.19 18.35
CA PRO A 417 -15.36 -13.40 19.79
C PRO A 417 -16.29 -14.56 20.17
N LYS A 418 -15.87 -15.35 21.16
CA LYS A 418 -16.71 -16.33 21.86
C LYS A 418 -17.19 -15.73 23.18
N GLU A 419 -18.38 -16.14 23.64
CA GLU A 419 -18.95 -15.71 24.93
C GLU A 419 -19.06 -14.17 25.08
N ASN A 420 -18.48 -13.59 26.13
CA ASN A 420 -18.50 -12.15 26.44
C ASN A 420 -17.22 -11.42 25.98
N ASP A 421 -16.38 -12.08 25.19
CA ASP A 421 -15.16 -11.47 24.69
C ASP A 421 -15.46 -10.45 23.58
N THR A 422 -14.51 -9.55 23.31
CA THR A 422 -14.59 -8.61 22.19
C THR A 422 -13.37 -8.75 21.29
N VAL A 423 -13.57 -8.50 20.00
CA VAL A 423 -12.49 -8.30 19.05
C VAL A 423 -12.69 -6.89 18.52
N THR A 424 -11.64 -6.09 18.57
CA THR A 424 -11.69 -4.72 18.07
C THR A 424 -10.63 -4.53 17.01
N ILE A 425 -10.98 -3.85 15.93
CA ILE A 425 -10.05 -3.40 14.90
C ILE A 425 -10.21 -1.90 14.77
N GLU A 426 -9.15 -1.16 14.96
CA GLU A 426 -9.10 0.28 14.76
C GLU A 426 -8.16 0.62 13.62
N ILE A 427 -8.63 1.46 12.70
CA ILE A 427 -7.89 1.97 11.55
C ILE A 427 -7.77 3.48 11.72
N SER A 428 -6.56 4.00 11.62
CA SER A 428 -6.28 5.44 11.74
C SER A 428 -5.12 5.86 10.85
N CYS A 429 -5.09 7.13 10.44
CA CYS A 429 -3.95 7.68 9.71
C CYS A 429 -2.72 7.74 10.63
N PHE A 430 -1.59 7.22 10.15
CA PHE A 430 -0.31 7.16 10.86
C PHE A 430 0.70 8.16 10.33
N GLY A 431 0.55 8.61 9.08
CA GLY A 431 1.48 9.50 8.42
C GLY A 431 1.39 9.37 6.91
N GLN A 432 2.47 9.69 6.22
CA GLN A 432 2.54 9.60 4.77
C GLN A 432 3.84 8.94 4.32
N VAL A 433 3.77 8.15 3.25
CA VAL A 433 4.94 7.63 2.53
C VAL A 433 5.08 8.35 1.19
N LYS A 434 6.25 8.22 0.57
CA LYS A 434 6.47 8.69 -0.79
C LYS A 434 6.39 7.53 -1.77
N ILE A 435 5.57 7.67 -2.80
CA ILE A 435 5.46 6.70 -3.89
C ILE A 435 5.81 7.42 -5.20
N LEU A 436 6.55 6.74 -6.07
CA LEU A 436 6.88 7.23 -7.40
C LEU A 436 5.71 6.99 -8.35
N ALA A 437 5.35 8.00 -9.12
CA ALA A 437 4.29 7.95 -10.10
C ALA A 437 4.80 8.33 -11.50
N THR A 438 4.37 7.58 -12.52
CA THR A 438 4.76 7.76 -13.93
C THR A 438 3.54 8.14 -14.78
N GLY A 439 3.74 8.69 -15.99
CA GLY A 439 2.69 9.36 -16.77
C GLY A 439 1.34 8.63 -16.86
N ASN A 440 0.24 9.39 -16.77
CA ASN A 440 -1.16 8.92 -16.76
C ASN A 440 -1.54 7.97 -15.59
N TYR A 441 -1.42 8.46 -14.35
CA TYR A 441 -1.86 7.76 -13.15
C TYR A 441 -3.28 8.15 -12.69
N PRO A 442 -4.10 7.21 -12.16
CA PRO A 442 -5.41 7.51 -11.58
C PRO A 442 -5.38 8.33 -10.28
N SER A 443 -4.33 8.14 -9.46
CA SER A 443 -4.19 8.79 -8.15
C SER A 443 -4.13 10.31 -8.25
N LYS A 444 -4.82 11.03 -7.37
CA LYS A 444 -4.77 12.49 -7.31
C LYS A 444 -4.35 12.94 -5.93
N SER A 445 -3.53 13.98 -5.89
CA SER A 445 -3.21 14.69 -4.64
C SER A 445 -4.21 15.82 -4.42
N VAL A 446 -4.60 16.07 -3.18
CA VAL A 446 -5.41 17.23 -2.80
C VAL A 446 -4.70 18.55 -3.12
N ASN A 447 -3.36 18.50 -3.17
CA ASN A 447 -2.49 19.64 -3.48
C ASN A 447 -2.21 19.79 -4.99
N ASP A 448 -2.80 18.96 -5.85
CA ASP A 448 -2.59 19.06 -7.29
C ASP A 448 -3.18 20.37 -7.85
N PRO A 449 -2.43 21.18 -8.60
CA PRO A 449 -2.92 22.44 -9.18
C PRO A 449 -4.14 22.27 -10.09
N SER A 450 -4.33 21.09 -10.67
CA SER A 450 -5.48 20.74 -11.52
C SER A 450 -6.75 20.37 -10.73
N THR A 451 -6.67 20.35 -9.40
CA THR A 451 -7.82 20.11 -8.53
C THR A 451 -8.82 21.27 -8.66
N PRO A 452 -10.11 21.00 -8.94
CA PRO A 452 -11.11 22.07 -9.01
C PRO A 452 -11.21 22.81 -7.67
N ARG A 453 -10.68 24.04 -7.60
CA ARG A 453 -10.92 24.93 -6.47
C ARG A 453 -12.38 25.40 -6.54
N THR A 454 -13.12 25.30 -5.44
CA THR A 454 -14.48 25.83 -5.39
C THR A 454 -14.45 27.36 -5.46
N PRO A 455 -15.37 28.04 -6.19
CA PRO A 455 -15.26 29.48 -6.47
C PRO A 455 -15.40 30.45 -5.28
N ASN A 456 -15.49 29.95 -4.04
CA ASN A 456 -15.73 30.77 -2.85
C ASN A 456 -14.54 30.84 -1.89
N ASP A 457 -13.37 30.35 -2.25
CA ASP A 457 -12.16 30.47 -1.42
C ASP A 457 -11.46 31.85 -1.57
N ASN A 458 -12.11 32.84 -2.20
CA ASN A 458 -11.53 34.13 -2.57
C ASN A 458 -12.21 35.36 -1.93
N GLU A 459 -13.02 35.22 -0.88
CA GLU A 459 -13.54 36.37 -0.15
C GLU A 459 -13.19 36.28 1.35
N HIS A 460 -12.22 37.12 1.74
CA HIS A 460 -11.69 37.39 3.09
C HIS A 460 -10.97 36.18 3.76
N ASP A 461 -9.68 36.22 4.06
CA ASP A 461 -9.00 37.25 4.86
C ASP A 461 -7.65 37.67 4.29
N SER A 462 -7.51 38.98 4.13
CA SER A 462 -6.23 39.68 4.24
C SER A 462 -5.94 39.85 5.72
N ASP A 463 -5.13 38.96 6.28
CA ASP A 463 -4.20 39.26 7.37
C ASP A 463 -3.08 38.22 7.27
N ASP A 464 -1.97 38.67 6.69
CA ASP A 464 -0.68 38.00 6.76
C ASP A 464 -0.22 37.98 8.22
N GLU A 465 -0.57 36.93 8.94
CA GLU A 465 0.28 36.41 10.00
C GLU A 465 0.73 34.99 9.66
N GLU A 466 2.04 34.83 9.55
CA GLU A 466 2.74 33.56 9.39
C GLU A 466 2.37 32.60 10.53
N VAL A 467 1.32 31.80 10.36
CA VAL A 467 1.05 30.64 11.23
C VAL A 467 1.93 29.46 10.78
N TYR A 468 3.24 29.65 10.91
CA TYR A 468 4.21 28.57 11.02
C TYR A 468 4.28 28.15 12.49
N GLU A 469 3.19 27.60 13.06
CA GLU A 469 3.33 26.81 14.29
C GLU A 469 2.11 25.90 14.56
N ASP A 470 2.47 24.68 14.93
CA ASP A 470 1.64 23.60 15.46
C ASP A 470 0.75 22.76 14.51
N ARG A 471 1.39 22.19 13.47
CA ARG A 471 1.10 20.78 13.08
C ARG A 471 1.75 19.82 14.08
N GLY A 472 1.52 20.08 15.36
CA GLY A 472 2.06 19.34 16.49
C GLY A 472 1.57 17.90 16.44
N LYS A 473 2.51 16.99 16.19
CA LYS A 473 2.47 15.59 16.65
C LYS A 473 1.07 14.96 16.57
N PHE A 474 0.58 14.68 15.36
CA PHE A 474 -0.23 13.46 15.17
C PHE A 474 0.72 12.26 15.29
N GLY A 475 1.30 12.15 16.48
CA GLY A 475 2.02 10.99 16.89
C GLY A 475 1.03 9.85 16.82
N ALA A 476 1.50 8.76 16.29
CA ALA A 476 0.94 7.45 16.54
C ALA A 476 0.44 7.34 17.99
N ALA A 477 -0.58 6.51 18.26
CA ALA A 477 -0.98 6.17 19.63
C ALA A 477 0.27 6.05 20.51
N SER A 478 0.27 6.60 21.74
CA SER A 478 1.45 6.80 22.59
C SER A 478 2.37 5.57 22.74
N SER A 479 1.85 4.41 22.39
CA SER A 479 2.47 3.10 22.18
C SER A 479 3.41 2.90 20.98
N PHE A 480 3.53 3.89 20.11
CA PHE A 480 4.32 3.81 18.87
C PHE A 480 5.46 4.81 18.81
N LYS A 481 5.62 5.60 19.87
CA LYS A 481 6.96 6.08 20.18
C LYS A 481 7.79 4.84 20.49
N LEU A 482 8.83 4.58 19.69
CA LEU A 482 10.02 3.93 20.27
C LEU A 482 10.31 4.68 21.57
N PRO A 483 10.77 4.02 22.65
CA PRO A 483 11.17 4.72 23.87
C PRO A 483 11.97 5.95 23.46
N GLU A 484 11.70 7.11 24.06
CA GLU A 484 12.28 8.41 23.64
C GLU A 484 13.83 8.38 23.56
N ASP A 485 14.44 7.30 24.06
CA ASP A 485 15.87 6.99 24.03
C ASP A 485 16.38 6.24 22.78
N PHE A 486 15.54 5.74 21.85
CA PHE A 486 16.04 5.00 20.68
C PHE A 486 16.48 5.92 19.53
N HIS A 487 17.61 6.58 19.73
CA HIS A 487 18.31 7.27 18.66
C HIS A 487 19.17 6.29 17.84
N ILE A 488 19.16 6.43 16.52
CA ILE A 488 20.11 5.79 15.58
C ILE A 488 21.60 6.08 15.95
N SER A 489 21.85 7.04 16.86
CA SER A 489 23.18 7.29 17.43
C SER A 489 23.60 6.34 18.55
N GLN A 490 22.73 5.50 19.10
CA GLN A 490 23.07 4.61 20.22
C GLN A 490 23.54 3.21 19.83
N VAL A 491 23.75 2.92 18.54
CA VAL A 491 24.32 1.64 18.11
C VAL A 491 25.75 1.88 17.61
N SER A 492 26.70 1.70 18.53
CA SER A 492 28.13 1.55 18.26
C SER A 492 28.38 0.49 17.18
#